data_AF-A0A5P3VTC6-F1
#
_entry.id   AF-A0A5P3VTC6-F1
#
_cell.length_a   1.000
_cell.length_b   1.000
_cell.length_c   1.000
_cell.angle_alpha   90.00
_cell.angle_beta   90.00
_cell.angle_gamma   90.00
#
_symmetry.space_group_name_H-M   'P 1'
#
loop_
_entity.id
_entity.type
_entity.pdbx_description
1 polymer ?
#
loop_
_entity_poly.entity_id
_entity_poly.type
_entity_poly.pdbx_seq_one_letter_code
_entity_poly.pdbx_strand_id
1 'polypeptide(L)'
;MSYGSSEAFQDGQDEYRENCANLIAQDAAKLVAAHDMSRPEAIKQVTEWLRREGEATGDVTGVAAIENKFPFPSKPVPQGQVAAIAVELLDAARDAADTL
;
A
#
# COMPACT_ATOMS: atom_id res chain seq x y z
N MET A 1 -13.33 36.11 -4.90
CA MET A 1 -12.62 35.32 -3.88
C MET A 1 -13.01 33.86 -4.04
N SER A 2 -12.23 33.08 -4.80
CA SER A 2 -12.41 31.63 -4.95
C SER A 2 -11.05 30.99 -4.71
N TYR A 3 -10.71 30.78 -3.44
CA TYR A 3 -9.43 30.23 -2.97
C TYR A 3 -9.67 29.26 -1.82
N GLY A 4 -10.66 28.37 -1.96
CA GLY A 4 -10.91 27.30 -0.97
C GLY A 4 -10.89 25.89 -1.54
N SER A 5 -10.88 25.76 -2.87
CA SER A 5 -11.05 24.46 -3.54
C SER A 5 -9.75 23.79 -3.95
N SER A 6 -8.61 24.49 -3.89
CA SER A 6 -7.30 23.97 -4.27
C SER A 6 -6.50 23.47 -3.06
N GLU A 7 -6.55 24.16 -1.91
CA GLU A 7 -5.88 23.73 -0.67
C GLU A 7 -6.47 22.43 -0.13
N ALA A 8 -7.80 22.33 -0.01
CA ALA A 8 -8.47 21.10 0.43
C ALA A 8 -8.23 19.89 -0.50
N PHE A 9 -7.90 20.15 -1.78
CA PHE A 9 -7.60 19.12 -2.77
C PHE A 9 -6.13 18.67 -2.74
N GLN A 10 -5.24 19.53 -2.25
CA GLN A 10 -3.83 19.21 -2.00
C GLN A 10 -3.68 18.46 -0.67
N ASP A 11 -4.31 18.96 0.40
CA ASP A 11 -4.31 18.28 1.70
C ASP A 11 -4.92 16.87 1.61
N GLY A 12 -6.03 16.71 0.87
CA GLY A 12 -6.64 15.40 0.65
C GLY A 12 -5.79 14.45 -0.22
N GLN A 13 -4.93 14.98 -1.09
CA GLN A 13 -3.98 14.16 -1.87
C GLN A 13 -2.77 13.74 -1.03
N ASP A 14 -2.27 14.63 -0.18
CA ASP A 14 -1.15 14.35 0.71
C ASP A 14 -1.55 13.31 1.78
N GLU A 15 -2.75 13.46 2.37
CA GLU A 15 -3.32 12.45 3.26
C GLU A 15 -3.55 11.11 2.54
N TYR A 16 -4.01 11.13 1.30
CA TYR A 16 -4.19 9.91 0.50
C TYR A 16 -2.86 9.21 0.24
N ARG A 17 -1.81 9.94 -0.15
CA ARG A 17 -0.46 9.38 -0.35
C ARG A 17 0.12 8.81 0.93
N GLU A 18 -0.03 9.50 2.06
CA GLU A 18 0.46 9.02 3.34
C GLU A 18 -0.32 7.77 3.80
N ASN A 19 -1.62 7.70 3.54
CA ASN A 19 -2.42 6.49 3.76
C ASN A 19 -1.96 5.33 2.87
N CYS A 20 -1.68 5.57 1.59
CA CYS A 20 -1.14 4.55 0.68
C CYS A 20 0.23 4.06 1.16
N ALA A 21 1.13 4.96 1.54
CA ALA A 21 2.44 4.59 2.08
C ALA A 21 2.33 3.74 3.37
N ASN A 22 1.42 4.12 4.28
CA ASN A 22 1.15 3.36 5.48
C ASN A 22 0.61 1.94 5.18
N LEU A 23 -0.32 1.82 4.22
CA LEU A 23 -0.84 0.53 3.78
C LEU A 23 0.27 -0.33 3.18
N ILE A 24 1.05 0.22 2.24
CA ILE A 24 2.19 -0.48 1.62
C ILE A 24 3.16 -0.97 2.69
N ALA A 25 3.53 -0.12 3.63
CA ALA A 25 4.48 -0.46 4.68
C ALA A 25 3.96 -1.58 5.60
N GLN A 26 2.70 -1.50 6.04
CA GLN A 26 2.11 -2.51 6.92
C GLN A 26 1.97 -3.88 6.22
N ASP A 27 1.52 -3.88 4.98
CA ASP A 27 1.27 -5.09 4.22
C ASP A 27 2.57 -5.74 3.75
N ALA A 28 3.54 -4.95 3.32
CA ALA A 28 4.89 -5.44 3.05
C ALA A 28 5.55 -5.98 4.32
N ALA A 29 5.36 -5.33 5.46
CA ALA A 29 5.90 -5.79 6.74
C ALA A 29 5.34 -7.15 7.16
N LYS A 30 4.06 -7.46 6.88
CA LYS A 30 3.48 -8.79 7.13
C LYS A 30 4.21 -9.88 6.33
N LEU A 31 4.46 -9.62 5.05
CA LEU A 31 5.14 -10.56 4.15
C LEU A 31 6.62 -10.78 4.52
N VAL A 32 7.31 -9.70 4.89
CA VAL A 32 8.70 -9.77 5.36
C VAL A 32 8.79 -10.48 6.71
N ALA A 33 7.89 -10.17 7.65
CA ALA A 33 7.83 -10.84 8.95
C ALA A 33 7.51 -12.34 8.78
N ALA A 34 6.73 -12.70 7.76
CA ALA A 34 6.42 -14.09 7.44
C ALA A 34 7.61 -14.82 6.80
N HIS A 35 8.64 -14.08 6.36
CA HIS A 35 9.76 -14.56 5.54
C HIS A 35 9.34 -15.08 4.16
N ASP A 36 8.23 -14.57 3.62
CA ASP A 36 7.76 -14.99 2.30
C ASP A 36 8.56 -14.35 1.17
N MET A 37 9.11 -13.17 1.41
CA MET A 37 9.83 -12.37 0.43
C MET A 37 10.74 -11.33 1.10
N SER A 38 11.68 -10.79 0.34
CA SER A 38 12.56 -9.72 0.81
C SER A 38 11.83 -8.37 0.91
N ARG A 39 12.39 -7.43 1.66
CA ARG A 39 11.84 -6.06 1.82
C ARG A 39 11.49 -5.37 0.49
N PRO A 40 12.40 -5.28 -0.50
CA PRO A 40 12.08 -4.61 -1.76
C PRO A 40 11.04 -5.38 -2.60
N GLU A 41 11.06 -6.71 -2.56
CA GLU A 41 10.05 -7.53 -3.26
C GLU A 41 8.67 -7.34 -2.64
N ALA A 42 8.57 -7.29 -1.31
CA ALA A 42 7.32 -7.08 -0.59
C ALA A 42 6.69 -5.73 -0.92
N ILE A 43 7.48 -4.65 -0.91
CA ILE A 43 7.01 -3.30 -1.27
C ILE A 43 6.51 -3.30 -2.71
N LYS A 44 7.28 -3.86 -3.65
CA LYS A 44 6.89 -3.92 -5.06
C LYS A 44 5.58 -4.70 -5.25
N GLN A 45 5.46 -5.88 -4.65
CA GLN A 45 4.28 -6.72 -4.79
C GLN A 45 3.01 -6.05 -4.24
N VAL A 46 3.10 -5.39 -3.08
CA VAL A 46 1.97 -4.67 -2.47
C VAL A 46 1.61 -3.43 -3.27
N THR A 47 2.60 -2.70 -3.79
CA THR A 47 2.37 -1.53 -4.66
C THR A 47 1.68 -1.94 -5.96
N GLU A 48 2.12 -3.02 -6.61
CA GLU A 48 1.45 -3.56 -7.80
C GLU A 48 0.02 -4.02 -7.50
N TRP A 49 -0.21 -4.62 -6.33
CA TRP A 49 -1.54 -5.03 -5.89
C TRP A 49 -2.47 -3.82 -5.70
N LEU A 50 -2.01 -2.76 -5.02
CA LEU A 50 -2.78 -1.51 -4.85
C LEU A 50 -3.10 -0.85 -6.19
N ARG A 51 -2.14 -0.82 -7.12
CA ARG A 51 -2.34 -0.30 -8.48
C ARG A 51 -3.48 -1.05 -9.19
N ARG A 52 -3.44 -2.39 -9.14
CA ARG A 52 -4.48 -3.25 -9.73
C ARG A 52 -5.82 -3.12 -9.01
N GLU A 53 -5.84 -2.82 -7.72
CA GLU A 53 -7.07 -2.54 -6.97
C GLU A 53 -7.72 -1.23 -7.44
N GLY A 54 -6.91 -0.20 -7.70
CA GLY A 54 -7.36 1.04 -8.34
C GLY A 54 -7.96 0.80 -9.72
N GLU A 55 -7.32 -0.02 -10.55
CA GLU A 55 -7.83 -0.42 -11.86
C GLU A 55 -9.13 -1.24 -11.76
N ALA A 56 -9.23 -2.13 -10.77
CA ALA A 56 -10.41 -2.96 -10.52
C ALA A 56 -11.63 -2.13 -10.05
N THR A 57 -11.41 -1.00 -9.39
CA THR A 57 -12.50 -0.09 -8.98
C THR A 57 -13.23 0.50 -10.20
N GLY A 58 -12.55 0.62 -11.35
CA GLY A 58 -13.14 1.03 -12.63
C GLY A 58 -13.72 -0.11 -13.46
N ASP A 59 -13.51 -1.37 -13.07
CA ASP A 59 -13.98 -2.54 -13.81
C ASP A 59 -15.42 -2.89 -13.44
N VAL A 60 -16.36 -2.49 -14.30
CA VAL A 60 -17.79 -2.80 -14.20
C VAL A 60 -18.12 -4.30 -14.23
N THR A 61 -17.18 -5.14 -14.67
CA THR A 61 -17.37 -6.60 -14.69
C THR A 61 -16.94 -7.27 -13.38
N GLY A 62 -16.19 -6.56 -12.52
CA GLY A 62 -15.66 -7.07 -11.25
C GLY A 62 -14.64 -8.19 -11.38
N VAL A 63 -14.19 -8.52 -12.60
CA VAL A 63 -13.26 -9.62 -12.87
C VAL A 63 -11.86 -9.28 -12.36
N ALA A 64 -11.43 -8.03 -12.55
CA ALA A 64 -10.12 -7.56 -12.08
C ALA A 64 -9.97 -7.69 -10.55
N ALA A 65 -11.05 -7.48 -9.78
CA ALA A 65 -11.03 -7.64 -8.33
C ALA A 65 -10.86 -9.11 -7.89
N ILE A 66 -11.40 -10.06 -8.68
CA ILE A 66 -11.33 -11.50 -8.38
C ILE A 66 -9.92 -12.05 -8.69
N GLU A 67 -9.27 -11.52 -9.71
CA GLU A 67 -7.91 -11.92 -10.10
C GLU A 67 -6.82 -11.25 -9.26
N ASN A 68 -7.11 -10.05 -8.70
CA ASN A 68 -6.17 -9.32 -7.86
C ASN A 68 -6.13 -9.85 -6.41
N LYS A 69 -5.58 -11.05 -6.24
CA LYS A 69 -5.42 -11.64 -4.90
C LYS A 69 -4.27 -10.98 -4.15
N PHE A 70 -4.59 -10.44 -2.97
CA PHE A 70 -3.58 -9.93 -2.06
C PHE A 70 -2.61 -11.06 -1.66
N PRO A 71 -1.29 -10.82 -1.68
CA PRO A 71 -0.32 -11.77 -1.15
C PRO A 71 -0.51 -11.87 0.37
N PHE A 72 -1.23 -12.88 0.84
CA PHE A 72 -1.38 -13.11 2.28
C PHE A 72 -0.11 -13.75 2.85
N PRO A 73 0.31 -13.37 4.07
CA PRO A 73 1.43 -13.99 4.74
C PRO A 73 1.18 -15.49 4.96
N SER A 74 2.19 -16.32 4.69
CA SER A 74 2.09 -17.78 4.77
C SER A 74 1.90 -18.30 6.21
N LYS A 75 2.28 -17.48 7.19
CA LYS A 75 2.21 -17.82 8.62
C LYS A 75 1.74 -16.62 9.45
N PRO A 76 1.09 -16.88 10.60
CA PRO A 76 0.74 -15.81 11.53
C PRO A 76 2.01 -15.11 12.03
N VAL A 77 1.99 -13.79 11.99
CA VAL A 77 3.11 -12.93 12.39
C VAL A 77 2.70 -12.05 13.57
N PRO A 78 3.57 -11.89 14.60
CA PRO A 78 3.28 -11.03 15.73
C PRO A 78 3.10 -9.57 15.30
N GLN A 79 2.03 -8.92 15.76
CA GLN A 79 1.76 -7.52 15.42
C GLN A 79 2.90 -6.57 15.80
N GLY A 80 3.59 -6.82 16.93
CA GLY A 80 4.74 -6.01 17.33
C GLY A 80 5.92 -6.09 16.35
N GLN A 81 6.14 -7.25 15.72
CA GLN A 81 7.17 -7.43 14.70
C GLN A 81 6.77 -6.74 13.39
N VAL A 82 5.50 -6.84 13.00
CA VAL A 82 4.95 -6.14 11.83
C VAL A 82 5.08 -4.62 12.01
N ALA A 83 4.72 -4.08 13.17
CA ALA A 83 4.82 -2.65 13.45
C ALA A 83 6.28 -2.15 13.37
N ALA A 84 7.24 -2.87 13.96
CA ALA A 84 8.65 -2.51 13.90
C ALA A 84 9.17 -2.50 12.45
N ILE A 85 8.86 -3.55 11.68
CA ILE A 85 9.28 -3.64 10.27
C ILE A 85 8.57 -2.58 9.43
N ALA A 86 7.28 -2.30 9.66
CA ALA A 86 6.54 -1.29 8.92
C ALA A 86 7.15 0.11 9.09
N VAL A 87 7.59 0.46 10.31
CA VAL A 87 8.30 1.73 10.55
C VAL A 87 9.60 1.79 9.75
N GLU A 88 10.36 0.68 9.66
CA GLU A 88 11.58 0.62 8.86
C GLU A 88 11.32 0.68 7.34
N LEU A 89 10.15 0.21 6.88
CA LEU A 89 9.77 0.20 5.47
C LEU A 89 9.05 1.48 5.05
N LEU A 90 8.67 2.35 5.98
CA LEU A 90 7.82 3.52 5.72
C LEU A 90 8.41 4.46 4.67
N ASP A 91 9.71 4.75 4.76
CA ASP A 91 10.37 5.66 3.81
C ASP A 91 10.38 5.09 2.38
N ALA A 92 10.72 3.80 2.25
CA ALA A 92 10.67 3.12 0.95
C ALA A 92 9.22 2.94 0.43
N ALA A 93 8.25 2.85 1.33
CA ALA A 93 6.84 2.78 0.99
C ALA A 93 6.29 4.15 0.54
N ARG A 94 6.81 5.26 1.08
CA ARG A 94 6.50 6.62 0.60
C ARG A 94 6.98 6.83 -0.83
N ASP A 95 8.24 6.45 -1.12
CA ASP A 95 8.78 6.50 -2.48
C ASP A 95 7.95 5.66 -3.46
N ALA A 96 7.46 4.49 -3.01
CA ALA A 96 6.59 3.65 -3.83
C ALA A 96 5.19 4.25 -4.02
N ALA A 97 4.62 4.87 -2.98
CA ALA A 97 3.32 5.53 -3.04
C ALA A 97 3.30 6.72 -4.02
N ASP A 98 4.42 7.42 -4.20
CA ASP A 98 4.56 8.48 -5.21
C ASP A 98 4.48 7.97 -6.66
N THR A 99 4.55 6.64 -6.88
CA THR A 99 4.47 6.02 -8.21
C THR A 99 3.11 5.38 -8.53
N LEU A 100 2.15 5.46 -7.59
CA LEU A 100 0.75 5.05 -7.77
C LEU A 100 -0.07 6.15 -8.44
#